data_AF-A0A8H5E842-F1
#
_entry.id   AF-A0A8H5E842-F1
#
_cell.length_a   1.000
_cell.length_b   1.000
_cell.length_c   1.000
_cell.angle_alpha   90.00
_cell.angle_beta   90.00
_cell.angle_gamma   90.00
#
_symmetry.space_group_name_H-M   'P 1'
#
loop_
_entity.id
_entity.type
_entity.pdbx_description
1 polymer ?
#
loop_
_entity_poly.entity_id
_entity_poly.type
_entity_poly.pdbx_seq_one_letter_code
_entity_poly.pdbx_strand_id
1 'polypeptide(L)'
;MRHLQLLVHFSFAILAPELEEDHLCTKLVLEAALTEKYLMLEVLAISARHLSTADTDEADCYSRQAMELQTKAIELFNSADTTTADENYIARLLFSSILGRHMLVDVLARRDSDLGSFVDRFTQGARVQRGVKYVTTTQEWEILLTSKVGPLVTKGLDPLGFHDPPPLRPHFLSLLSQTTRLDHHDKEACTKALSLVEGALDDLQYPDRSSFGLRMIFVWPILLPDRFIDLLERGIPEAIAIMGRYYILLHAGESLWQVKDVGHYLLKLVSSFLGSEWDEWL
;
A
#
# COMPACT_ATOMS: atom_id res chain seq x y z
N MET A 1 12.35 27.54 5.80
CA MET A 1 13.36 26.58 6.29
C MET A 1 12.81 25.16 6.42
N ARG A 2 11.72 24.91 7.16
CA ARG A 2 11.19 23.54 7.39
C ARG A 2 10.83 22.77 6.10
N HIS A 3 10.18 23.39 5.11
CA HIS A 3 9.91 22.71 3.82
C HIS A 3 11.19 22.35 3.04
N LEU A 4 12.24 23.17 3.11
CA LEU A 4 13.52 22.85 2.45
C LEU A 4 14.21 21.66 3.12
N GLN A 5 14.11 21.55 4.44
CA GLN A 5 14.60 20.38 5.17
C GLN A 5 13.87 19.11 4.73
N LEU A 6 12.54 19.14 4.65
CA LEU A 6 11.74 18.00 4.17
C LEU A 6 12.07 17.63 2.72
N LEU A 7 12.31 18.62 1.87
CA LEU A 7 12.67 18.42 0.47
C LEU A 7 14.03 17.75 0.33
N VAL A 8 15.05 18.23 1.06
CA VAL A 8 16.40 17.64 1.05
C VAL A 8 16.43 16.27 1.71
N HIS A 9 15.52 16.01 2.65
CA HIS A 9 15.34 14.70 3.28
C HIS A 9 14.74 13.66 2.32
N PHE A 10 13.97 14.08 1.32
CA PHE A 10 13.30 13.16 0.41
C PHE A 10 14.29 12.32 -0.41
N SER A 11 14.04 11.01 -0.48
CA SER A 11 14.69 10.10 -1.40
C SER A 11 13.72 9.01 -1.84
N PHE A 12 14.00 8.37 -2.98
CA PHE A 12 13.23 7.23 -3.45
C PHE A 12 13.33 6.05 -2.47
N ALA A 13 14.42 5.90 -1.72
CA ALA A 13 14.56 4.89 -0.68
C ALA A 13 13.61 5.12 0.51
N ILE A 14 13.19 6.36 0.78
CA ILE A 14 12.12 6.63 1.75
C ILE A 14 10.77 6.19 1.18
N LEU A 15 10.53 6.48 -0.10
CA LEU A 15 9.28 6.13 -0.76
C LEU A 15 9.12 4.62 -0.95
N ALA A 16 10.15 3.92 -1.38
CA ALA A 16 10.11 2.50 -1.70
C ALA A 16 11.35 1.77 -1.13
N PRO A 17 11.45 1.65 0.21
CA PRO A 17 12.59 1.04 0.89
C PRO A 17 12.78 -0.45 0.57
N GLU A 18 11.76 -1.12 0.02
CA GLU A 18 11.88 -2.49 -0.47
C GLU A 18 12.65 -2.62 -1.79
N LEU A 19 12.99 -1.50 -2.42
CA LEU A 19 13.75 -1.42 -3.67
C LEU A 19 15.16 -0.89 -3.40
N GLU A 20 16.08 -1.24 -4.29
CA GLU A 20 17.41 -0.64 -4.26
C GLU A 20 17.34 0.87 -4.46
N GLU A 21 18.23 1.59 -3.77
CA GLU A 21 18.29 3.04 -3.87
C GLU A 21 18.58 3.47 -5.32
N ASP A 22 17.69 4.31 -5.84
CA ASP A 22 17.77 4.80 -7.22
C ASP A 22 17.72 6.33 -7.23
N HIS A 23 18.89 6.93 -7.40
CA HIS A 23 19.06 8.38 -7.42
C HIS A 23 18.37 9.02 -8.64
N LEU A 24 18.25 8.29 -9.75
CA LEU A 24 17.51 8.74 -10.93
C LEU A 24 16.01 8.81 -10.60
N CYS A 25 15.49 7.79 -9.92
CA CYS A 25 14.11 7.78 -9.45
C CYS A 25 13.80 8.96 -8.51
N THR A 26 14.68 9.25 -7.53
CA THR A 26 14.56 10.44 -6.66
C THR A 26 14.48 11.72 -7.49
N LYS A 27 15.41 11.89 -8.43
CA LYS A 27 15.47 13.07 -9.29
C LYS A 27 14.20 13.24 -10.13
N LEU A 28 13.69 12.17 -10.73
CA LEU A 28 12.50 12.19 -11.57
C LEU A 28 11.24 12.60 -10.79
N VAL A 29 11.07 12.08 -9.56
CA VAL A 29 9.95 12.48 -8.69
C VAL A 29 10.06 13.96 -8.33
N LEU A 30 11.25 14.44 -7.98
CA LEU A 30 11.48 15.85 -7.65
C LEU A 30 11.27 16.77 -8.86
N GLU A 31 11.71 16.39 -10.06
CA GLU A 31 11.47 17.15 -11.30
C GLU A 31 9.97 17.28 -11.59
N ALA A 32 9.19 16.20 -11.45
CA ALA A 32 7.74 16.25 -11.59
C ALA A 32 7.06 17.07 -10.47
N ALA A 33 7.59 16.99 -9.24
CA ALA A 33 7.08 17.77 -8.12
C ALA A 33 7.29 19.28 -8.31
N LEU A 34 8.36 19.70 -9.01
CA LEU A 34 8.61 21.11 -9.29
C LEU A 34 7.56 21.73 -10.23
N THR A 35 6.90 20.92 -11.06
CA THR A 35 5.84 21.40 -11.96
C THR A 35 4.47 21.39 -11.28
N GLU A 36 4.22 20.43 -10.39
CA GLU A 36 2.90 20.22 -9.78
C GLU A 36 2.89 20.38 -8.26
N LYS A 37 2.15 21.39 -7.77
CA LYS A 37 2.11 21.75 -6.34
C LYS A 37 1.57 20.64 -5.46
N TYR A 38 0.53 19.92 -5.89
CA TYR A 38 -0.03 18.82 -5.11
C TYR A 38 1.01 17.70 -4.91
N LEU A 39 1.79 17.39 -5.94
CA LEU A 39 2.85 16.39 -5.87
C LEU A 39 3.99 16.85 -4.96
N MET A 40 4.42 18.12 -5.05
CA MET A 40 5.40 18.68 -4.12
C MET A 40 4.94 18.56 -2.67
N LEU A 41 3.70 18.93 -2.36
CA LEU A 41 3.20 18.85 -1.00
C LEU A 41 3.20 17.40 -0.49
N GLU A 42 2.84 16.43 -1.33
CA GLU A 42 2.84 15.01 -0.94
C GLU A 42 4.27 14.47 -0.73
N VAL A 43 5.23 14.88 -1.55
CA VAL A 43 6.67 14.60 -1.35
C VAL A 43 7.16 15.14 0.01
N LEU A 44 6.76 16.36 0.37
CA LEU A 44 7.10 16.93 1.67
C LEU A 44 6.37 16.18 2.81
N ALA A 45 5.12 15.78 2.57
CA ALA A 45 4.29 15.08 3.55
C ALA A 45 4.89 13.72 3.93
N ILE A 46 5.29 12.91 2.94
CA ILE A 46 5.92 11.61 3.21
C ILE A 46 7.29 11.76 3.87
N SER A 47 8.07 12.80 3.53
CA SER A 47 9.32 13.11 4.24
C SER A 47 9.07 13.47 5.70
N ALA A 48 8.04 14.27 5.99
CA ALA A 48 7.66 14.59 7.37
C ALA A 48 7.18 13.33 8.10
N ARG A 49 6.40 12.48 7.44
CA ARG A 49 5.96 11.19 7.99
C ARG A 49 7.12 10.27 8.32
N HIS A 50 8.15 10.21 7.48
CA HIS A 50 9.37 9.45 7.78
C HIS A 50 10.08 10.01 9.01
N LEU A 51 10.28 11.33 9.07
CA LEU A 51 10.94 11.99 10.21
C LEU A 51 10.17 11.84 11.52
N SER A 52 8.84 11.73 11.49
CA SER A 52 8.04 11.47 12.69
C SER A 52 8.26 10.08 13.29
N THR A 53 8.90 9.18 12.54
CA THR A 53 9.22 7.83 13.02
C THR A 53 10.50 7.75 13.85
N ALA A 54 11.28 8.84 13.89
CA ALA A 54 12.49 8.95 14.69
C ALA A 54 12.14 9.27 16.16
N ASP A 55 12.92 8.73 17.09
CA ASP A 55 12.78 8.98 18.53
C ASP A 55 13.37 10.35 18.89
N THR A 56 12.61 11.41 18.57
CA THR A 56 13.00 12.81 18.76
C THR A 56 11.84 13.61 19.34
N ASP A 57 12.15 14.67 20.08
CA ASP A 57 11.14 15.59 20.63
C ASP A 57 10.26 16.26 19.54
N GLU A 58 10.69 16.24 18.28
CA GLU A 58 9.95 16.80 17.15
C GLU A 58 9.01 15.80 16.45
N ALA A 59 8.97 14.53 16.87
CA ALA A 59 8.20 13.48 16.18
C ALA A 59 6.72 13.87 16.01
N ASP A 60 6.05 14.35 17.06
CA ASP A 60 4.66 14.81 17.01
C ASP A 60 4.47 16.03 16.10
N CYS A 61 5.47 16.91 16.04
CA CYS A 61 5.43 18.06 15.15
C CYS A 61 5.51 17.63 13.69
N TYR A 62 6.39 16.67 13.36
CA TYR A 62 6.49 16.11 12.03
C TYR A 62 5.25 15.31 11.65
N SER A 63 4.63 14.58 12.58
CA SER A 63 3.39 13.86 12.32
C SER A 63 2.23 14.81 11.98
N ARG A 64 2.08 15.93 12.72
CA ARG A 64 1.09 16.96 12.37
C ARG A 64 1.38 17.60 11.03
N GLN A 65 2.65 17.91 10.76
CA GLN A 65 3.06 18.51 9.50
C GLN A 65 2.79 17.59 8.30
N ALA A 66 3.02 16.28 8.44
CA ALA A 66 2.68 15.29 7.42
C ALA A 66 1.19 15.31 7.09
N MET A 67 0.33 15.31 8.11
CA MET A 67 -1.13 15.35 7.95
C MET A 67 -1.62 16.64 7.28
N GLU A 68 -1.09 17.79 7.71
CA GLU A 68 -1.43 19.11 7.14
C GLU A 68 -1.04 19.20 5.66
N LEU A 69 0.18 18.75 5.32
CA LEU A 69 0.69 18.75 3.95
C LEU A 69 -0.10 17.79 3.05
N GLN A 70 -0.36 16.55 3.50
CA GLN A 70 -1.15 15.56 2.77
C GLN A 70 -2.58 16.08 2.50
N THR A 71 -3.23 16.63 3.53
CA THR A 71 -4.58 17.21 3.38
C THR A 71 -4.59 18.31 2.32
N LYS A 72 -3.61 19.22 2.39
CA LYS A 72 -3.46 20.31 1.41
C LYS A 72 -3.17 19.78 0.00
N ALA A 73 -2.37 18.72 -0.11
CA ALA A 73 -2.05 18.08 -1.38
C ALA A 73 -3.30 17.49 -2.04
N ILE A 74 -4.13 16.78 -1.26
CA ILE A 74 -5.42 16.22 -1.72
C ILE A 74 -6.39 17.33 -2.16
N GLU A 75 -6.51 18.41 -1.38
CA GLU A 75 -7.33 19.56 -1.74
C GLU A 75 -6.91 20.14 -3.11
N LEU A 76 -5.61 20.35 -3.30
CA LEU A 76 -5.09 20.88 -4.56
C LEU A 76 -5.30 19.92 -5.72
N PHE A 77 -5.06 18.62 -5.52
CA PHE A 77 -5.26 17.61 -6.55
C PHE A 77 -6.72 17.53 -7.00
N ASN A 78 -7.67 17.55 -6.06
CA ASN A 78 -9.10 17.52 -6.37
C ASN A 78 -9.61 18.80 -7.04
N SER A 79 -8.93 19.93 -6.81
CA SER A 79 -9.26 21.22 -7.43
C SER A 79 -8.60 21.46 -8.79
N ALA A 80 -7.67 20.59 -9.20
CA ALA A 80 -6.95 20.75 -10.46
C ALA A 80 -7.88 20.47 -11.65
N ASP A 81 -7.86 21.35 -12.66
CA ASP A 81 -8.65 21.19 -13.88
C ASP A 81 -8.25 19.90 -14.60
N THR A 82 -9.16 18.93 -14.64
CA THR A 82 -8.95 17.66 -15.35
C THR A 82 -9.17 17.78 -16.86
N THR A 83 -9.50 18.97 -17.37
CA THR A 83 -9.76 19.25 -18.78
C THR A 83 -8.47 19.43 -19.61
N THR A 84 -7.33 19.68 -18.97
CA THR A 84 -5.98 19.66 -19.59
C THR A 84 -5.22 18.36 -19.30
N ALA A 85 -5.95 17.25 -19.04
CA ALA A 85 -5.42 15.98 -18.53
C ALA A 85 -4.24 15.38 -19.33
N ASP A 86 -4.13 15.72 -20.62
CA ASP A 86 -3.08 15.17 -21.50
C ASP A 86 -1.65 15.61 -21.14
N GLU A 87 -1.44 16.72 -20.41
CA GLU A 87 -0.08 17.25 -20.19
C GLU A 87 0.61 16.72 -18.90
N ASN A 88 -0.13 16.27 -17.88
CA ASN A 88 0.44 16.01 -16.54
C ASN A 88 0.08 14.64 -15.92
N TYR A 89 -0.22 13.62 -16.74
CA TYR A 89 -0.53 12.26 -16.26
C TYR A 89 0.58 11.64 -15.38
N ILE A 90 1.86 11.97 -15.64
CA ILE A 90 3.00 11.51 -14.82
C ILE A 90 2.87 12.02 -13.38
N ALA A 91 2.64 13.31 -13.19
CA ALA A 91 2.56 13.90 -11.86
C ALA A 91 1.32 13.40 -11.10
N ARG A 92 0.20 13.20 -11.80
CA ARG A 92 -1.01 12.60 -11.23
C ARG A 92 -0.77 11.17 -10.76
N LEU A 93 -0.10 10.35 -11.57
CA LEU A 93 0.27 8.97 -11.20
C LEU A 93 1.23 8.96 -10.01
N LEU A 94 2.29 9.78 -10.03
CA LEU A 94 3.25 9.85 -8.93
C LEU A 94 2.57 10.28 -7.64
N PHE A 95 1.75 11.33 -7.69
CA PHE A 95 1.00 11.80 -6.52
C PHE A 95 0.10 10.70 -5.96
N SER A 96 -0.68 10.08 -6.85
CA SER A 96 -1.55 8.95 -6.57
C SER A 96 -0.85 7.79 -5.88
N SER A 97 0.32 7.39 -6.38
CA SER A 97 1.12 6.31 -5.80
C SER A 97 1.73 6.67 -4.46
N ILE A 98 2.31 7.88 -4.33
CA ILE A 98 2.92 8.34 -3.08
C ILE A 98 1.84 8.49 -2.01
N LEU A 99 0.71 9.11 -2.35
CA LEU A 99 -0.42 9.29 -1.45
C LEU A 99 -0.96 7.94 -0.97
N GLY A 100 -1.16 6.99 -1.88
CA GLY A 100 -1.65 5.67 -1.51
C GLY A 100 -0.73 5.03 -0.46
N ARG A 101 0.58 5.01 -0.74
CA ARG A 101 1.55 4.51 0.21
C ARG A 101 1.53 5.28 1.54
N HIS A 102 1.45 6.60 1.51
CA HIS A 102 1.39 7.44 2.71
C HIS A 102 0.16 7.09 3.58
N MET A 103 -1.01 6.95 2.95
CA MET A 103 -2.23 6.54 3.66
C MET A 103 -2.08 5.17 4.34
N LEU A 104 -1.44 4.20 3.68
CA LEU A 104 -1.18 2.90 4.29
C LEU A 104 -0.23 3.03 5.49
N VAL A 105 0.83 3.85 5.38
CA VAL A 105 1.74 4.14 6.51
C VAL A 105 0.97 4.71 7.70
N ASP A 106 0.05 5.63 7.47
CA ASP A 106 -0.79 6.20 8.54
C ASP A 106 -1.70 5.14 9.19
N VAL A 107 -2.28 4.23 8.40
CA VAL A 107 -3.07 3.10 8.92
C VAL A 107 -2.21 2.18 9.79
N LEU A 108 -1.02 1.81 9.31
CA LEU A 108 -0.11 0.87 9.99
C LEU A 108 0.55 1.47 11.25
N ALA A 109 0.81 2.77 11.26
CA ALA A 109 1.46 3.42 12.39
C ALA A 109 0.52 3.62 13.59
N ARG A 110 -0.80 3.58 13.37
CA ARG A 110 -1.79 3.72 14.44
C ARG A 110 -1.98 2.41 15.19
N ARG A 111 -1.78 2.44 16.50
CA ARG A 111 -1.98 1.30 17.40
C ARG A 111 -3.40 1.36 17.97
N ASP A 112 -4.35 0.70 17.30
CA ASP A 112 -5.72 0.58 17.82
C ASP A 112 -5.80 -0.43 18.92
N SER A 113 -6.69 -0.21 19.88
CA SER A 113 -6.99 -1.16 20.95
C SER A 113 -7.70 -2.43 20.48
N ASP A 114 -8.33 -2.41 19.30
CA ASP A 114 -9.13 -3.51 18.79
C ASP A 114 -8.92 -3.74 17.29
N LEU A 115 -9.14 -4.98 16.84
CA LEU A 115 -8.94 -5.40 15.46
C LEU A 115 -9.93 -4.73 14.48
N GLY A 116 -11.16 -4.47 14.92
CA GLY A 116 -12.21 -3.89 14.08
C GLY A 116 -11.86 -2.49 13.61
N SER A 117 -11.40 -1.64 14.53
CA SER A 117 -10.92 -0.28 14.24
C SER A 117 -9.79 -0.27 13.20
N PHE A 118 -8.88 -1.26 13.25
CA PHE A 118 -7.82 -1.37 12.25
C PHE A 118 -8.39 -1.75 10.88
N VAL A 119 -9.27 -2.77 10.84
CA VAL A 119 -9.89 -3.26 9.61
C VAL A 119 -10.68 -2.13 8.93
N ASP A 120 -11.47 -1.37 9.67
CA ASP A 120 -12.27 -0.25 9.13
C ASP A 120 -11.40 0.81 8.45
N ARG A 121 -10.28 1.18 9.08
CA ARG A 121 -9.35 2.15 8.46
C ARG A 121 -8.62 1.57 7.26
N PHE A 122 -8.24 0.30 7.35
CA PHE A 122 -7.58 -0.39 6.24
C PHE A 122 -8.50 -0.45 5.01
N THR A 123 -9.76 -0.85 5.18
CA THR A 123 -10.74 -0.94 4.09
C THR A 123 -11.07 0.44 3.52
N GLN A 124 -11.23 1.46 4.38
CA GLN A 124 -11.37 2.85 3.93
C GLN A 124 -10.17 3.31 3.09
N GLY A 125 -8.94 3.05 3.55
CA GLY A 125 -7.72 3.37 2.82
C GLY A 125 -7.61 2.65 1.48
N ALA A 126 -7.91 1.35 1.44
CA ALA A 126 -7.92 0.53 0.23
C ALA A 126 -8.90 1.07 -0.82
N ARG A 127 -10.10 1.50 -0.40
CA ARG A 127 -11.10 2.09 -1.31
C ARG A 127 -10.60 3.41 -1.93
N VAL A 128 -9.95 4.27 -1.15
CA VAL A 128 -9.37 5.54 -1.66
C VAL A 128 -8.25 5.27 -2.67
N GLN A 129 -7.33 4.36 -2.35
CA GLN A 129 -6.25 3.96 -3.26
C GLN A 129 -6.76 3.35 -4.58
N ARG A 130 -7.89 2.65 -4.54
CA ARG A 130 -8.50 2.07 -5.76
C ARG A 130 -9.16 3.12 -6.65
N GLY A 131 -9.80 4.15 -6.10
CA GLY A 131 -10.36 5.25 -6.89
C GLY A 131 -9.30 5.94 -7.77
N VAL A 132 -8.07 5.93 -7.31
CA VAL A 132 -6.88 6.43 -7.99
C VAL A 132 -6.40 5.52 -9.15
N LYS A 133 -6.57 4.20 -9.05
CA LYS A 133 -6.18 3.23 -10.10
C LYS A 133 -6.98 3.36 -11.40
N TYR A 134 -8.21 3.87 -11.32
CA TYR A 134 -9.09 4.04 -12.49
C TYR A 134 -8.80 5.29 -13.32
N VAL A 135 -7.80 6.11 -12.94
CA VAL A 135 -7.52 7.39 -13.59
C VAL A 135 -6.65 7.25 -14.85
N THR A 136 -5.93 6.14 -15.04
CA THR A 136 -5.07 5.90 -16.20
C THR A 136 -5.63 4.84 -17.14
N THR A 137 -5.86 5.22 -18.38
CA THR A 137 -6.23 4.34 -19.50
C THR A 137 -5.07 3.45 -19.94
N THR A 138 -5.36 2.34 -20.64
CA THR A 138 -4.33 1.44 -21.21
C THR A 138 -3.35 2.18 -22.12
N GLN A 139 -3.81 3.20 -22.84
CA GLN A 139 -2.97 3.99 -23.74
C GLN A 139 -2.00 4.90 -22.98
N GLU A 140 -2.45 5.57 -21.92
CA GLU A 140 -1.57 6.37 -21.04
C GLU A 140 -0.54 5.48 -20.34
N TRP A 141 -0.90 4.23 -20.04
CA TRP A 141 0.00 3.24 -19.46
C TRP A 141 1.18 2.87 -20.38
N GLU A 142 0.93 2.63 -21.66
CA GLU A 142 2.01 2.35 -22.63
C GLU A 142 2.93 3.57 -22.81
N ILE A 143 2.38 4.78 -22.80
CA ILE A 143 3.14 6.03 -22.85
C ILE A 143 4.01 6.18 -21.58
N LEU A 144 3.46 5.88 -20.40
CA LEU A 144 4.19 5.90 -19.13
C LEU A 144 5.40 4.96 -19.15
N LEU A 145 5.22 3.72 -19.61
CA LEU A 145 6.28 2.72 -19.71
C LEU A 145 7.43 3.16 -20.64
N THR A 146 7.12 3.92 -21.68
CA THR A 146 8.10 4.42 -22.67
C THR A 146 8.69 5.79 -22.31
N SER A 147 8.15 6.45 -21.28
CA SER A 147 8.59 7.76 -20.82
C SER A 147 9.86 7.69 -19.95
N LYS A 148 10.41 8.86 -19.60
CA LYS A 148 11.53 8.97 -18.65
C LYS A 148 11.22 8.39 -17.26
N VAL A 149 9.94 8.27 -16.88
CA VAL A 149 9.50 7.65 -15.62
C VAL A 149 9.15 6.17 -15.77
N GLY A 150 9.29 5.57 -16.95
CA GLY A 150 9.09 4.14 -17.17
C GLY A 150 9.84 3.23 -16.17
N PRO A 151 11.10 3.54 -15.79
CA PRO A 151 11.78 2.81 -14.72
C PRO A 151 11.06 2.85 -13.37
N LEU A 152 10.46 3.99 -12.98
CA LEU A 152 9.66 4.10 -11.75
C LEU A 152 8.42 3.22 -11.81
N VAL A 153 7.76 3.23 -12.96
CA VAL A 153 6.54 2.49 -13.23
C VAL A 153 6.80 0.98 -13.11
N THR A 154 7.80 0.49 -13.83
CA THR A 154 8.21 -0.93 -13.84
C THR A 154 8.82 -1.41 -12.52
N LYS A 155 9.55 -0.54 -11.80
CA LYS A 155 10.21 -0.92 -10.54
C LYS A 155 9.31 -0.83 -9.30
N GLY A 156 8.13 -0.21 -9.34
CA GLY A 156 7.38 -0.03 -8.08
C GLY A 156 5.95 0.44 -8.18
N LEU A 157 5.53 1.03 -9.30
CA LEU A 157 4.20 1.64 -9.44
C LEU A 157 3.25 0.86 -10.34
N ASP A 158 3.64 -0.34 -10.79
CA ASP A 158 2.79 -1.20 -11.61
C ASP A 158 2.13 -2.32 -10.81
N PRO A 159 0.90 -2.12 -10.29
CA PRO A 159 0.06 -3.21 -9.81
C PRO A 159 -0.31 -4.21 -10.92
N LEU A 160 -0.18 -3.87 -12.20
CA LEU A 160 -0.58 -4.72 -13.33
C LEU A 160 0.34 -5.92 -13.51
N GLY A 161 1.63 -5.80 -13.19
CA GLY A 161 2.55 -6.93 -13.09
C GLY A 161 2.16 -7.97 -12.03
N PHE A 162 1.19 -7.67 -11.17
CA PHE A 162 0.71 -8.52 -10.09
C PHE A 162 -0.75 -8.96 -10.28
N HIS A 163 -1.33 -8.75 -11.47
CA HIS A 163 -2.75 -9.01 -11.70
C HIS A 163 -3.14 -10.48 -11.79
N ASP A 164 -2.18 -11.31 -12.22
CA ASP A 164 -2.35 -12.75 -12.33
C ASP A 164 -1.77 -13.38 -11.06
N PRO A 165 -2.62 -13.64 -10.04
CA PRO A 165 -2.13 -14.29 -8.84
C PRO A 165 -1.61 -15.69 -9.18
N PRO A 166 -0.56 -16.18 -8.50
CA PRO A 166 -0.14 -17.55 -8.65
C PRO A 166 -1.26 -18.51 -8.23
N PRO A 167 -1.23 -19.77 -8.74
CA PRO A 167 -2.20 -20.77 -8.33
C PRO A 167 -2.13 -20.98 -6.81
N LEU A 168 -3.29 -20.97 -6.17
CA LEU A 168 -3.38 -21.14 -4.72
C LEU A 168 -2.98 -22.57 -4.33
N ARG A 169 -2.28 -22.72 -3.21
CA ARG A 169 -1.86 -24.03 -2.70
C ARG A 169 -3.10 -24.91 -2.40
N PRO A 170 -3.04 -26.24 -2.65
CA PRO A 170 -4.19 -27.14 -2.47
C PRO A 170 -4.83 -27.11 -1.08
N HIS A 171 -4.03 -26.86 -0.04
CA HIS A 171 -4.50 -26.71 1.34
C HIS A 171 -5.54 -25.58 1.47
N PHE A 172 -5.20 -24.37 1.03
CA PHE A 172 -6.11 -23.23 1.11
C PHE A 172 -7.32 -23.35 0.18
N LEU A 173 -7.16 -23.99 -0.98
CA LEU A 173 -8.30 -24.34 -1.84
C LEU A 173 -9.27 -25.28 -1.11
N SER A 174 -8.74 -26.28 -0.40
CA SER A 174 -9.53 -27.20 0.42
C SER A 174 -10.26 -26.44 1.52
N LEU A 175 -9.56 -25.58 2.27
CA LEU A 175 -10.17 -24.75 3.33
C LEU A 175 -11.31 -23.87 2.79
N LEU A 176 -11.07 -23.13 1.70
CA LEU A 176 -12.11 -22.31 1.06
C LEU A 176 -13.29 -23.15 0.54
N SER A 177 -13.04 -24.35 0.03
CA SER A 177 -14.11 -25.23 -0.47
C SER A 177 -15.05 -25.68 0.64
N GLN A 178 -14.51 -25.93 1.84
CA GLN A 178 -15.25 -26.41 3.02
C GLN A 178 -16.06 -25.29 3.71
N THR A 179 -15.75 -24.02 3.44
CA THR A 179 -16.51 -22.89 4.01
C THR A 179 -17.95 -22.90 3.48
N THR A 180 -18.92 -22.88 4.40
CA THR A 180 -20.36 -22.88 4.07
C THR A 180 -20.99 -21.48 4.14
N ARG A 181 -20.27 -20.51 4.71
CA ARG A 181 -20.73 -19.12 4.90
C ARG A 181 -20.55 -18.24 3.67
N LEU A 182 -19.66 -18.64 2.75
CA LEU A 182 -19.32 -17.88 1.55
C LEU A 182 -20.06 -18.44 0.34
N ASP A 183 -20.67 -17.55 -0.45
CA ASP A 183 -21.18 -17.90 -1.77
C ASP A 183 -20.05 -18.08 -2.78
N HIS A 184 -20.39 -18.44 -4.03
CA HIS A 184 -19.39 -18.66 -5.08
C HIS A 184 -18.53 -17.41 -5.35
N HIS A 185 -19.12 -16.22 -5.40
CA HIS A 185 -18.42 -14.99 -5.72
C HIS A 185 -17.56 -14.49 -4.55
N ASP A 186 -18.02 -14.70 -3.34
CA ASP A 186 -17.25 -14.43 -2.13
C ASP A 186 -16.02 -15.36 -2.05
N LYS A 187 -16.19 -16.64 -2.41
CA LYS A 187 -15.05 -17.59 -2.54
C LYS A 187 -14.06 -17.17 -3.62
N GLU A 188 -14.52 -16.71 -4.78
CA GLU A 188 -13.64 -16.17 -5.83
C GLU A 188 -12.85 -14.95 -5.34
N ALA A 189 -13.51 -14.03 -4.63
CA ALA A 189 -12.88 -12.84 -4.07
C ALA A 189 -11.82 -13.19 -3.01
N CYS A 190 -12.15 -14.09 -2.09
CA CYS A 190 -11.22 -14.65 -1.10
C CYS A 190 -10.05 -15.39 -1.76
N THR A 191 -10.31 -16.19 -2.78
CA THR A 191 -9.26 -16.92 -3.53
C THR A 191 -8.27 -15.94 -4.14
N LYS A 192 -8.75 -14.89 -4.81
CA LYS A 192 -7.87 -13.87 -5.40
C LYS A 192 -7.04 -13.14 -4.35
N ALA A 193 -7.66 -12.66 -3.27
CA ALA A 193 -6.95 -11.97 -2.19
C ALA A 193 -5.89 -12.87 -1.54
N LEU A 194 -6.24 -14.12 -1.28
CA LEU A 194 -5.34 -15.10 -0.66
C LEU A 194 -4.20 -15.49 -1.60
N SER A 195 -4.46 -15.76 -2.87
CA SER A 195 -3.38 -16.11 -3.82
C SER A 195 -2.35 -15.00 -3.98
N LEU A 196 -2.76 -13.72 -3.94
CA LEU A 196 -1.82 -12.59 -4.02
C LEU A 196 -0.88 -12.53 -2.82
N VAL A 197 -1.40 -12.70 -1.60
CA VAL A 197 -0.57 -12.67 -0.39
C VAL A 197 0.28 -13.92 -0.25
N GLU A 198 -0.26 -15.10 -0.59
CA GLU A 198 0.51 -16.35 -0.58
C GLU A 198 1.64 -16.32 -1.59
N GLY A 199 1.39 -15.80 -2.80
CA GLY A 199 2.44 -15.59 -3.80
C GLY A 199 3.57 -14.70 -3.30
N ALA A 200 3.25 -13.63 -2.57
CA ALA A 200 4.26 -12.77 -1.99
C ALA A 200 5.04 -13.44 -0.87
N LEU A 201 4.38 -14.22 0.00
CA LEU A 201 5.04 -15.00 1.04
C LEU A 201 5.95 -16.08 0.45
N ASP A 202 5.57 -16.69 -0.67
CA ASP A 202 6.43 -17.62 -1.42
C ASP A 202 7.65 -16.90 -2.02
N ASP A 203 7.46 -15.70 -2.56
CA ASP A 203 8.55 -14.90 -3.13
C ASP A 203 9.61 -14.48 -2.10
N LEU A 204 9.21 -14.28 -0.84
CA LEU A 204 10.14 -14.00 0.26
C LEU A 204 11.12 -15.16 0.54
N GLN A 205 10.80 -16.38 0.13
CA GLN A 205 11.68 -17.55 0.32
C GLN A 205 12.87 -17.55 -0.65
N TYR A 206 12.84 -16.73 -1.69
CA TYR A 206 13.87 -16.65 -2.72
C TYR A 206 14.56 -15.28 -2.67
N PRO A 207 15.89 -15.21 -2.44
CA PRO A 207 16.60 -13.94 -2.33
C PRO A 207 16.34 -12.97 -3.50
N ASP A 208 16.36 -13.49 -4.73
CA ASP A 208 16.16 -12.71 -5.96
C ASP A 208 14.72 -12.17 -6.13
N ARG A 209 13.75 -12.69 -5.37
CA ARG A 209 12.33 -12.29 -5.43
C ARG A 209 11.84 -11.61 -4.16
N SER A 210 12.68 -11.54 -3.12
CA SER A 210 12.32 -10.96 -1.82
C SER A 210 11.79 -9.52 -1.92
N SER A 211 12.38 -8.68 -2.76
CA SER A 211 11.92 -7.30 -3.00
C SER A 211 10.53 -7.24 -3.64
N PHE A 212 10.18 -8.21 -4.50
CA PHE A 212 8.87 -8.35 -5.10
C PHE A 212 7.83 -8.79 -4.06
N GLY A 213 8.19 -9.76 -3.21
CA GLY A 213 7.36 -10.17 -2.06
C GLY A 213 7.06 -9.00 -1.12
N LEU A 214 8.08 -8.24 -0.71
CA LEU A 214 7.92 -7.07 0.16
C LEU A 214 7.07 -5.96 -0.50
N ARG A 215 7.18 -5.77 -1.82
CA ARG A 215 6.37 -4.79 -2.55
C ARG A 215 4.87 -5.08 -2.42
N MET A 216 4.48 -6.35 -2.28
CA MET A 216 3.09 -6.74 -2.10
C MET A 216 2.45 -6.15 -0.84
N ILE A 217 3.23 -5.76 0.18
CA ILE A 217 2.71 -5.03 1.35
C ILE A 217 1.90 -3.80 0.93
N PHE A 218 2.40 -3.08 -0.08
CA PHE A 218 1.83 -1.81 -0.54
C PHE A 218 0.88 -2.00 -1.73
N VAL A 219 1.06 -3.07 -2.51
CA VAL A 219 0.26 -3.36 -3.70
C VAL A 219 -1.01 -4.14 -3.35
N TRP A 220 -0.98 -5.03 -2.37
CA TRP A 220 -2.10 -5.89 -2.01
C TRP A 220 -3.40 -5.13 -1.72
N PRO A 221 -3.41 -4.04 -0.91
CA PRO A 221 -4.64 -3.28 -0.64
C PRO A 221 -5.29 -2.71 -1.90
N ILE A 222 -4.48 -2.39 -2.93
CA ILE A 222 -4.92 -1.83 -4.21
C ILE A 222 -5.58 -2.91 -5.09
N LEU A 223 -5.17 -4.17 -4.94
CA LEU A 223 -5.62 -5.29 -5.78
C LEU A 223 -6.83 -6.05 -5.23
N LEU A 224 -7.27 -5.72 -4.01
CA LEU A 224 -8.38 -6.38 -3.36
C LEU A 224 -9.70 -6.22 -4.14
N PRO A 225 -10.43 -7.32 -4.40
CA PRO A 225 -11.79 -7.27 -4.93
C PRO A 225 -12.74 -6.51 -3.99
N ASP A 226 -13.71 -5.76 -4.53
CA ASP A 226 -14.73 -5.04 -3.72
C ASP A 226 -15.42 -5.98 -2.74
N ARG A 227 -15.84 -7.15 -3.23
CA ARG A 227 -16.48 -8.18 -2.39
C ARG A 227 -15.60 -8.60 -1.21
N PHE A 228 -14.29 -8.71 -1.41
CA PHE A 228 -13.39 -9.07 -0.31
C PHE A 228 -13.32 -7.96 0.75
N ILE A 229 -13.28 -6.69 0.30
CA ILE A 229 -13.35 -5.54 1.20
C ILE A 229 -14.67 -5.55 1.98
N ASP A 230 -15.80 -5.83 1.32
CA ASP A 230 -17.11 -5.92 1.98
C ASP A 230 -17.14 -7.05 3.04
N LEU A 231 -16.48 -8.19 2.77
CA LEU A 231 -16.35 -9.30 3.73
C LEU A 231 -15.51 -8.91 4.95
N LEU A 232 -14.45 -8.13 4.76
CA LEU A 232 -13.64 -7.58 5.85
C LEU A 232 -14.44 -6.61 6.73
N GLU A 233 -15.16 -5.67 6.11
CA GLU A 233 -16.02 -4.70 6.82
C GLU A 233 -17.13 -5.40 7.62
N ARG A 234 -17.61 -6.56 7.14
CA ARG A 234 -18.58 -7.40 7.85
C ARG A 234 -17.96 -8.30 8.93
N GLY A 235 -16.64 -8.32 9.06
CA GLY A 235 -15.92 -9.17 10.03
C GLY A 235 -16.07 -10.66 9.76
N ILE A 236 -16.20 -11.07 8.49
CA ILE A 236 -16.35 -12.49 8.13
C ILE A 236 -15.05 -13.24 8.48
N PRO A 237 -15.08 -14.29 9.32
CA PRO A 237 -13.87 -14.95 9.83
C PRO A 237 -12.89 -15.43 8.76
N GLU A 238 -13.40 -15.96 7.64
CA GLU A 238 -12.58 -16.37 6.50
C GLU A 238 -11.78 -15.19 5.90
N ALA A 239 -12.40 -14.02 5.78
CA ALA A 239 -11.73 -12.83 5.30
C ALA A 239 -10.71 -12.29 6.32
N ILE A 240 -11.04 -12.35 7.62
CA ILE A 240 -10.13 -11.98 8.70
C ILE A 240 -8.93 -12.94 8.78
N ALA A 241 -9.12 -14.23 8.51
CA ALA A 241 -8.04 -15.20 8.43
C ALA A 241 -7.09 -14.91 7.27
N ILE A 242 -7.62 -14.55 6.09
CA ILE A 242 -6.82 -14.09 4.95
C ILE A 242 -6.08 -12.77 5.28
N MET A 243 -6.72 -11.85 6.01
CA MET A 243 -6.04 -10.66 6.53
C MET A 243 -4.90 -11.04 7.51
N GLY A 244 -5.06 -12.10 8.30
CA GLY A 244 -4.00 -12.68 9.12
C GLY A 244 -2.77 -13.06 8.29
N ARG A 245 -2.94 -13.65 7.10
CA ARG A 245 -1.83 -13.91 6.16
C ARG A 245 -1.13 -12.64 5.72
N TYR A 246 -1.89 -11.57 5.47
CA TYR A 246 -1.31 -10.24 5.19
C TYR A 246 -0.50 -9.71 6.38
N TYR A 247 -0.89 -10.01 7.61
CA TYR A 247 -0.12 -9.62 8.80
C TYR A 247 1.19 -10.41 8.94
N ILE A 248 1.24 -11.66 8.48
CA ILE A 248 2.51 -12.41 8.32
C ILE A 248 3.42 -11.70 7.32
N LEU A 249 2.87 -11.26 6.19
CA LEU A 249 3.61 -10.50 5.19
C LEU A 249 4.12 -9.17 5.77
N LEU A 250 3.31 -8.45 6.55
CA LEU A 250 3.75 -7.26 7.28
C LEU A 250 4.87 -7.58 8.28
N HIS A 251 4.79 -8.70 8.99
CA HIS A 251 5.84 -9.09 9.93
C HIS A 251 7.18 -9.34 9.21
N ALA A 252 7.16 -9.94 8.03
CA ALA A 252 8.38 -10.10 7.23
C ALA A 252 8.98 -8.76 6.75
N GLY A 253 8.15 -7.72 6.63
CA GLY A 253 8.57 -6.35 6.31
C GLY A 253 8.93 -5.48 7.51
N GLU A 254 9.16 -6.05 8.71
CA GLU A 254 9.35 -5.27 9.94
C GLU A 254 10.55 -4.31 9.92
N SER A 255 11.55 -4.59 9.07
CA SER A 255 12.71 -3.71 8.86
C SER A 255 12.38 -2.43 8.10
N LEU A 256 11.24 -2.40 7.39
CA LEU A 256 10.79 -1.22 6.66
C LEU A 256 10.25 -0.18 7.66
N TRP A 257 10.72 1.07 7.55
CA TRP A 257 10.33 2.17 8.44
C TRP A 257 8.81 2.40 8.50
N GLN A 258 8.12 2.01 7.42
CA GLN A 258 6.68 2.13 7.21
C GLN A 258 5.84 1.10 7.94
N VAL A 259 6.45 -0.05 8.25
CA VAL A 259 5.77 -1.22 8.79
C VAL A 259 6.14 -1.39 10.26
N LYS A 260 7.45 -1.43 10.57
CA LYS A 260 7.95 -1.68 11.93
C LYS A 260 7.33 -2.96 12.53
N ASP A 261 7.03 -2.95 13.82
CA ASP A 261 6.51 -4.10 14.57
C ASP A 261 4.99 -4.36 14.39
N VAL A 262 4.32 -3.66 13.47
CA VAL A 262 2.84 -3.73 13.34
C VAL A 262 2.34 -5.14 12.98
N GLY A 263 3.09 -5.91 12.17
CA GLY A 263 2.69 -7.25 11.76
C GLY A 263 2.53 -8.20 12.95
N HIS A 264 3.53 -8.24 13.83
CA HIS A 264 3.49 -9.04 15.05
C HIS A 264 2.37 -8.60 16.00
N TYR A 265 2.13 -7.29 16.10
CA TYR A 265 1.01 -6.75 16.88
C TYR A 265 -0.35 -7.24 16.36
N LEU A 266 -0.60 -7.09 15.05
CA LEU A 266 -1.87 -7.44 14.43
C LEU A 266 -2.11 -8.95 14.38
N LEU A 267 -1.06 -9.77 14.24
CA LEU A 267 -1.16 -11.24 14.32
C LEU A 267 -1.70 -11.70 15.67
N LYS A 268 -1.27 -11.06 16.77
CA LYS A 268 -1.80 -11.37 18.12
C LYS A 268 -3.28 -11.02 18.23
N LEU A 269 -3.70 -9.89 17.67
CA LEU A 269 -5.11 -9.49 17.65
C LEU A 269 -5.97 -10.46 16.84
N VAL A 270 -5.53 -10.87 15.66
CA VAL A 270 -6.25 -11.85 14.82
C VAL A 270 -6.35 -13.21 15.47
N SER A 271 -5.25 -13.72 16.02
CA SER A 271 -5.25 -15.01 16.71
C SER A 271 -6.23 -14.99 17.90
N SER A 272 -6.31 -13.87 18.62
CA SER A 272 -7.26 -13.69 19.72
C SER A 272 -8.71 -13.56 19.26
N PHE A 273 -8.95 -12.97 18.09
CA PHE A 273 -10.29 -12.77 17.51
C PHE A 273 -10.86 -14.07 16.91
N LEU A 274 -10.04 -14.83 16.18
CA LEU A 274 -10.45 -16.05 15.49
C LEU A 274 -10.48 -17.27 16.42
N GLY A 275 -9.52 -17.38 17.34
CA GLY A 275 -9.33 -18.57 18.16
C GLY A 275 -8.58 -19.70 17.44
N SER A 276 -8.23 -20.76 18.18
CA SER A 276 -7.33 -21.84 17.73
C SER A 276 -7.89 -22.72 16.60
N GLU A 277 -9.20 -22.64 16.35
CA GLU A 277 -9.83 -23.37 15.24
C GLU A 277 -9.40 -22.85 13.86
N TRP A 278 -8.79 -21.65 13.81
CA TRP A 278 -8.28 -21.03 12.59
C TRP A 278 -6.77 -21.18 12.40
N ASP A 279 -6.09 -21.96 13.25
CA ASP A 279 -4.64 -22.18 13.16
C ASP A 279 -4.24 -22.79 11.79
N GLU A 280 -5.11 -23.58 11.16
CA GLU A 280 -4.84 -24.12 9.81
C GLU A 280 -4.80 -23.03 8.71
N TRP A 281 -5.37 -21.86 8.98
CA TRP A 281 -5.34 -20.71 8.09
C TRP A 281 -4.14 -19.80 8.33
N LEU A 282 -3.45 -19.86 9.48
CA LEU A 282 -2.41 -18.91 9.87
C LEU A 282 -1.02 -19.55 9.87
#